data_AF-D5SXC5-F1
#
_entry.id   AF-D5SXC5-F1
#
_cell.length_a   1.000
_cell.length_b   1.000
_cell.length_c   1.000
_cell.angle_alpha   90.00
_cell.angle_beta   90.00
_cell.angle_gamma   90.00
#
_symmetry.space_group_name_H-M   'P 1'
#
loop_
_entity.id
_entity.type
_entity.pdbx_description
1 polymer ?
#
loop_
_entity_poly.entity_id
_entity_poly.type
_entity_poly.pdbx_seq_one_letter_code
_entity_poly.pdbx_strand_id
1 'polypeptide(L)' 'MPLSREVLERQLSSARKALAQQAETLGKAGVEQSKFSKYPAYRELSANCLKISRRLNAVAVIEKNNELVAARKAGTEAAE' A
#
# COMPACT_ATOMS: atom_id res chain seq x y z
N MET A 1 5.29 17.34 -2.02
CA MET A 1 3.88 16.94 -2.20
C MET A 1 3.65 15.66 -1.41
N PRO A 2 2.89 15.67 -0.30
CA PRO A 2 2.43 14.42 0.30
C PRO A 2 1.61 13.67 -0.77
N LEU A 3 1.97 12.42 -1.08
CA LEU A 3 1.14 11.64 -2.00
C LEU A 3 -0.23 11.43 -1.34
N SER A 4 -1.28 11.91 -2.00
CA SER A 4 -2.67 11.68 -1.58
C SER A 4 -2.95 10.18 -1.49
N ARG A 5 -3.78 9.78 -0.53
CA ARG A 5 -4.23 8.39 -0.32
C ARG A 5 -4.70 7.74 -1.62
N GLU A 6 -5.49 8.46 -2.42
CA GLU A 6 -5.97 7.99 -3.73
C GLU A 6 -4.84 7.63 -4.70
N VAL A 7 -3.76 8.40 -4.68
CA VAL A 7 -2.59 8.14 -5.55
C VAL A 7 -1.87 6.88 -5.09
N LEU A 8 -1.71 6.70 -3.78
CA LEU A 8 -1.11 5.49 -3.22
C LEU A 8 -1.98 4.25 -3.48
N GLU A 9 -3.31 4.37 -3.41
CA GLU A 9 -4.25 3.30 -3.76
C GLU A 9 -4.17 2.91 -5.25
N ARG A 10 -4.11 3.90 -6.15
CA ARG A 10 -3.87 3.65 -7.58
C ARG A 10 -2.52 2.99 -7.83
N GLN A 11 -1.46 3.45 -7.18
CA GLN A 11 -0.13 2.85 -7.28
C GLN A 11 -0.12 1.41 -6.78
N LEU A 12 -0.82 1.12 -5.68
CA LEU A 12 -0.95 -0.23 -5.12
C LEU A 12 -1.72 -1.14 -6.08
N SER A 13 -2.80 -0.65 -6.69
CA SER A 13 -3.55 -1.38 -7.71
C SER A 13 -2.67 -1.75 -8.91
N SER A 14 -1.92 -0.77 -9.45
CA SER A 14 -0.98 -1.01 -10.55
C SER A 14 0.14 -1.98 -10.17
N ALA A 15 0.71 -1.84 -8.97
CA ALA A 15 1.77 -2.74 -8.48
C ALA A 15 1.26 -4.18 -8.31
N ARG A 16 0.03 -4.36 -7.80
CA ARG A 16 -0.62 -5.68 -7.69
C ARG A 16 -0.87 -6.31 -9.06
N LYS A 17 -1.32 -5.53 -10.04
CA LYS A 17 -1.49 -6.00 -11.42
C LYS A 17 -0.17 -6.48 -12.01
N ALA A 18 0.91 -5.71 -11.84
CA ALA A 18 2.24 -6.11 -12.30
C ALA A 18 2.74 -7.39 -11.61
N LEU A 19 2.52 -7.53 -10.30
CA LEU A 19 2.87 -8.74 -9.56
C LEU A 19 2.06 -9.97 -10.04
N ALA A 20 0.78 -9.80 -10.31
CA ALA A 20 -0.08 -10.86 -10.84
C ALA A 20 0.37 -11.29 -12.25
N GLN A 21 0.67 -10.34 -13.13
CA GLN A 21 1.23 -10.62 -14.46
C GLN A 21 2.55 -11.40 -14.35
N GLN A 22 3.45 -10.98 -13.47
CA GLN A 22 4.72 -11.70 -13.27
C GLN A 22 4.49 -13.12 -12.72
N ALA A 23 3.52 -13.30 -11.81
CA ALA A 23 3.14 -14.61 -11.30
C ALA A 23 2.61 -15.51 -12.41
N GLU A 24 1.77 -14.99 -13.31
CA GLU A 24 1.28 -15.71 -14.47
C GLU A 24 2.41 -16.08 -15.44
N THR A 25 3.36 -15.17 -15.70
CA THR A 25 4.52 -15.46 -16.56
C THR A 25 5.37 -16.59 -15.98
N LEU A 26 5.62 -16.57 -14.67
CA LEU A 26 6.37 -17.63 -13.99
C LEU A 26 5.58 -18.95 -14.00
N GLY A 27 4.26 -18.91 -13.78
CA GLY A 27 3.39 -20.09 -13.87
C GLY A 27 3.39 -20.70 -15.28
N LYS A 28 3.32 -19.88 -16.33
CA LYS A 28 3.43 -20.31 -17.74
C LYS A 28 4.80 -20.91 -18.06
N ALA A 29 5.85 -20.45 -17.38
CA ALA A 29 7.19 -21.03 -17.48
C ALA A 29 7.36 -22.33 -16.66
N GLY A 30 6.29 -22.84 -16.04
CA GLY A 30 6.32 -24.07 -15.24
C GLY A 30 6.94 -23.90 -13.85
N VAL A 31 7.12 -22.66 -13.40
CA VAL A 31 7.67 -22.39 -12.07
C VAL A 31 6.56 -22.57 -11.04
N GLU A 32 6.84 -23.35 -10.00
CA GLU A 32 5.94 -23.49 -8.86
C GLU A 32 5.87 -22.20 -8.05
N GLN A 33 4.68 -21.87 -7.53
CA GLN A 33 4.45 -20.67 -6.74
C GLN A 33 5.35 -20.55 -5.51
N SER A 34 5.72 -21.69 -4.89
CA SER A 34 6.67 -21.76 -3.77
C SER A 34 8.07 -21.26 -4.13
N LYS A 35 8.43 -21.25 -5.41
CA LYS A 35 9.73 -20.83 -5.94
C LYS A 35 9.72 -19.39 -6.44
N PHE A 36 8.58 -18.71 -6.51
CA PHE A 36 8.49 -17.33 -7.02
C PHE A 36 9.38 -16.35 -6.25
N SER A 37 9.56 -16.56 -4.94
CA SER A 37 10.45 -15.75 -4.10
C SER A 37 11.93 -15.80 -4.50
N LYS A 38 12.35 -16.83 -5.25
CA LYS A 38 13.71 -16.96 -5.78
C LYS A 38 13.94 -16.07 -7.01
N TYR A 39 12.88 -15.56 -7.64
CA TYR A 39 12.97 -14.72 -8.83
C TYR A 39 13.08 -13.25 -8.42
N PRO A 40 14.18 -12.56 -8.76
CA PRO A 40 14.41 -11.17 -8.35
C PRO A 40 13.26 -10.23 -8.74
N ALA A 41 12.77 -10.34 -9.98
CA ALA A 41 11.68 -9.51 -10.48
C ALA A 41 10.38 -9.66 -9.66
N TYR A 42 10.02 -10.90 -9.30
CA TYR A 42 8.83 -11.15 -8.47
C TYR A 42 9.00 -10.57 -7.06
N ARG A 43 10.20 -10.76 -6.47
CA ARG A 43 10.53 -10.25 -5.14
C ARG A 43 10.50 -8.71 -5.11
N GLU A 44 11.02 -8.04 -6.13
CA GLU A 44 10.98 -6.58 -6.24
C GLU A 44 9.55 -6.04 -6.35
N LEU A 45 8.72 -6.66 -7.20
CA LEU A 45 7.31 -6.29 -7.33
C LEU A 45 6.54 -6.51 -6.01
N SER A 46 6.85 -7.61 -5.31
CA SER A 46 6.26 -7.92 -4.01
C SER A 46 6.68 -6.89 -2.95
N ALA A 47 7.97 -6.56 -2.89
CA ALA A 47 8.49 -5.53 -2.00
C ALA A 47 7.88 -4.15 -2.30
N ASN A 48 7.65 -3.82 -3.57
CA ASN A 48 6.99 -2.57 -3.95
C ASN A 48 5.53 -2.53 -3.47
N CYS A 49 4.77 -3.61 -3.65
CA CYS A 49 3.42 -3.74 -3.11
C CYS A 49 3.40 -3.52 -1.59
N LEU A 50 4.32 -4.15 -0.86
CA LEU A 50 4.44 -4.00 0.59
C LEU A 50 4.80 -2.56 1.00
N LYS A 51 5.72 -1.92 0.27
CA LYS A 51 6.13 -0.53 0.53
C LYS A 51 4.97 0.44 0.38
N ILE A 52 4.18 0.30 -0.69
CA ILE A 52 3.01 1.16 -0.92
C ILE A 52 1.93 0.88 0.13
N SER A 53 1.68 -0.39 0.48
CA SER A 53 0.72 -0.75 1.53
C SER A 53 1.11 -0.18 2.90
N ARG A 54 2.39 -0.23 3.27
CA ARG A 54 2.88 0.39 4.51
C ARG A 54 2.69 1.91 4.51
N ARG A 55 2.92 2.57 3.36
CA ARG A 55 2.66 4.01 3.21
C ARG A 55 1.18 4.33 3.36
N LEU A 56 0.28 3.53 2.79
CA LEU A 56 -1.17 3.70 2.98
C LEU A 56 -1.57 3.57 4.44
N ASN A 57 -1.05 2.57 5.14
CA ASN A 57 -1.33 2.42 6.57
C ASN A 57 -0.83 3.63 7.37
N ALA A 58 0.36 4.15 7.05
CA ALA A 58 0.86 5.36 7.69
C ALA A 58 -0.04 6.59 7.43
N VAL A 59 -0.54 6.76 6.20
CA VAL A 59 -1.50 7.82 5.87
C VAL A 59 -2.80 7.64 6.65
N ALA A 60 -3.35 6.43 6.72
CA ALA A 60 -4.57 6.15 7.49
C ALA A 60 -4.39 6.43 8.99
N VAL A 61 -3.22 6.14 9.56
CA VAL A 61 -2.90 6.49 10.96
C VAL A 61 -2.86 8.00 11.15
N ILE A 62 -2.26 8.74 10.21
CA ILE A 62 -2.22 10.20 10.24
C ILE A 62 -3.64 10.79 10.13
N GLU A 63 -4.46 10.30 9.20
CA GLU A 63 -5.86 10.70 9.02
C GLU A 63 -6.64 10.51 10.34
N LYS A 64 -6.54 9.33 10.95
CA LYS A 64 -7.18 9.04 12.24
C LYS A 64 -6.70 9.95 13.37
N ASN A 65 -5.39 10.23 13.43
CA ASN A 65 -4.85 11.14 14.44
C ASN A 65 -5.36 12.57 14.24
N ASN A 66 -5.44 13.04 12.99
CA ASN A 66 -5.97 14.36 12.67
C ASN A 66 -7.46 14.48 13.03
N GLU A 67 -8.26 13.44 12.77
CA GLU A 67 -9.67 13.37 13.19
C GLU A 67 -9.80 13.44 14.72
N LEU A 68 -8.99 12.70 15.47
CA LEU A 68 -8.99 12.73 16.93
C LEU A 68 -8.58 14.10 17.48
N VAL A 69 -7.59 14.76 16.87
CA VAL A 69 -7.17 16.12 17.25
C VAL A 69 -8.25 17.14 16.93
N ALA A 70 -8.90 17.04 15.77
CA ALA A 70 -10.01 17.91 15.39
C ALA A 70 -11.21 17.75 16.34
N ALA A 71 -11.57 16.52 16.70
CA ALA A 71 -12.63 16.25 17.67
C ALA A 71 -12.32 16.84 19.06
N ARG A 72 -11.06 16.75 19.51
CA ARG A 72 -10.61 17.40 20.76
C ARG A 72 -10.72 18.91 20.70
N LYS A 73 -10.28 19.53 19.60
CA LYS A 73 -10.36 20.98 19.40
C LYS A 73 -11.79 21.49 19.36
N ALA A 74 -12.67 20.80 18.65
CA ALA A 74 -14.10 21.12 18.61
C ALA A 74 -14.77 20.96 19.99
N GLY A 75 -14.35 19.97 20.77
CA GLY A 75 -14.84 19.78 22.15
C GLY A 75 -14.35 20.85 23.13
N THR A 76 -13.16 21.43 22.92
CA THR A 76 -12.66 22.55 23.72
C THR A 76 -13.28 23.89 23.31
N GLU A 77 -13.51 24.13 22.02
CA GLU A 77 -14.17 25.35 21.52
C GLU A 77 -15.67 25.39 21.86
N ALA A 78 -16.32 24.24 22.09
CA ALA A 78 -17.71 24.18 22.54
C ALA A 78 -17.88 24.31 24.06
N ALA A 79 -16.78 24.37 24.82
CA ALA A 79 -16.77 24.46 26.29
C ALA A 79 -16.33 25.86 26.81
N GLU A 80 -16.01 26.79 25.90
CA GLU A 80 -15.86 28.24 26.16
C GLU A 80 -17.13 29.00 25.74
#